data_AF-A0A524MUH6-F1
#
_entry.id   AF-A0A524MUH6-F1
#
_cell.length_a   1.000
_cell.length_b   1.000
_cell.length_c   1.000
_cell.angle_alpha   90.00
_cell.angle_beta   90.00
_cell.angle_gamma   90.00
#
_symmetry.space_group_name_H-M   'P 1'
#
loop_
_entity.id
_entity.type
_entity.pdbx_description
1 polymer ?
#
loop_
_entity_poly.entity_id
_entity_poly.type
_entity_poly.pdbx_seq_one_letter_code
_entity_poly.pdbx_strand_id
1 'polypeptide(L)'
;MKLRSYTTKSVSRRQRERLQAWLHEWDVHRNIRARVREVNEAPESGARVMAHLDLPVSPLSAEPKPAVGQIRLISPGVSGAYDRQVLVAVLWETSENLFMCAPFGIFAEPAVPGELLVRPDVPSLRVLCVWNARELGTETVGRSWLIDTLSRGDIRDANLVFRHYAQGDVLPAAVQKRVGPPLIHPLDPRRDYLEEEAWRFLELAQKGSGENVFDLRDGNARGRDLRLAAESPPPAYGKQKPRKSRRREPRKRRD
;
A
#
# COMPACT_ATOMS: atom_id res chain seq x y z
N MET A 1 -5.18 -20.75 -0.10
CA MET A 1 -4.67 -19.85 0.97
C MET A 1 -5.56 -20.01 2.21
N LYS A 2 -5.06 -20.59 3.32
CA LYS A 2 -5.88 -20.77 4.55
C LYS A 2 -6.01 -19.42 5.29
N LEU A 3 -7.22 -18.92 5.43
CA LEU A 3 -7.51 -17.77 6.31
C LEU A 3 -7.19 -18.19 7.75
N ARG A 4 -6.09 -17.67 8.31
CA ARG A 4 -5.75 -17.88 9.72
C ARG A 4 -6.90 -17.36 10.58
N SER A 5 -7.28 -18.11 11.63
CA SER A 5 -8.21 -17.61 12.65
C SER A 5 -7.57 -16.40 13.34
N TYR A 6 -8.09 -15.21 13.05
CA TYR A 6 -7.60 -13.99 13.66
C TYR A 6 -8.04 -13.98 15.13
N THR A 7 -7.09 -14.21 16.03
CA THR A 7 -7.29 -13.92 17.45
C THR A 7 -7.55 -12.42 17.58
N THR A 8 -8.69 -12.03 18.14
CA THR A 8 -9.07 -10.64 18.42
C THR A 8 -8.16 -10.06 19.51
N LYS A 9 -6.89 -9.81 19.19
CA LYS A 9 -6.03 -8.98 20.04
C LYS A 9 -6.60 -7.57 20.01
N SER A 10 -6.86 -7.02 21.19
CA SER A 10 -7.33 -5.65 21.35
C SER A 10 -6.30 -4.68 20.75
N VAL A 11 -6.76 -3.80 19.87
CA VAL A 11 -5.91 -2.75 19.27
C VAL A 11 -5.56 -1.74 20.35
N SER A 12 -4.28 -1.39 20.48
CA SER A 12 -3.83 -0.42 21.49
C SER A 12 -4.50 0.93 21.30
N ARG A 13 -4.65 1.72 22.38
CA ARG A 13 -5.21 3.08 22.32
C ARG A 13 -4.51 3.96 21.27
N ARG A 14 -3.17 3.94 21.27
CA ARG A 14 -2.35 4.67 20.30
C ARG A 14 -2.64 4.26 18.86
N GLN A 15 -2.78 2.97 18.57
CA GLN A 15 -3.11 2.51 17.22
C GLN A 15 -4.51 2.95 16.78
N ARG A 16 -5.48 3.02 17.71
CA ARG A 16 -6.80 3.58 17.43
C ARG A 16 -6.73 5.06 17.11
N GLU A 17 -5.99 5.84 17.87
CA GLU A 17 -5.80 7.29 17.63
C GLU A 17 -5.16 7.55 16.26
N ARG A 18 -4.10 6.81 15.91
CA ARG A 18 -3.45 6.90 14.58
C ARG A 18 -4.40 6.50 13.44
N LEU A 19 -5.19 5.45 13.64
CA LEU A 19 -6.19 5.04 12.66
C LEU A 19 -7.26 6.12 12.46
N GLN A 20 -7.72 6.77 13.52
CA GLN A 20 -8.69 7.85 13.42
C GLN A 20 -8.10 9.07 12.70
N ALA A 21 -6.85 9.42 12.99
CA ALA A 21 -6.14 10.48 12.26
C ALA A 21 -6.03 10.15 10.76
N TRP A 22 -5.65 8.92 10.43
CA TRP A 22 -5.60 8.47 9.03
C TRP A 22 -6.98 8.50 8.35
N LEU A 23 -8.04 8.01 9.02
CA LEU A 23 -9.40 7.99 8.47
C LEU A 23 -9.90 9.40 8.17
N HIS A 24 -9.60 10.36 9.06
CA HIS A 24 -9.94 11.75 8.86
C HIS A 24 -9.21 12.34 7.64
N GLU A 25 -7.91 12.10 7.52
CA GLU A 25 -7.11 12.58 6.39
C GLU A 25 -7.57 11.95 5.05
N TRP A 26 -7.91 10.66 5.08
CA TRP A 26 -8.46 9.96 3.91
C TRP A 26 -9.79 10.55 3.45
N ASP A 27 -10.70 10.85 4.38
CA ASP A 27 -11.99 11.48 4.06
C ASP A 27 -11.80 12.87 3.46
N VAL A 28 -10.94 13.71 4.07
CA VAL A 28 -10.58 15.02 3.53
C VAL A 28 -10.02 14.90 2.11
N HIS A 29 -9.08 13.98 1.88
CA HIS A 29 -8.47 13.76 0.58
C HIS A 29 -9.51 13.33 -0.48
N ARG A 30 -10.41 12.40 -0.13
CA ARG A 30 -11.51 11.99 -1.03
C ARG A 30 -12.44 13.15 -1.37
N ASN A 31 -12.82 13.95 -0.38
CA ASN A 31 -13.69 15.10 -0.56
C ASN A 31 -13.07 16.18 -1.46
N ILE A 32 -11.77 16.45 -1.29
CA ILE A 32 -11.03 17.36 -2.17
C ILE A 32 -11.03 16.83 -3.61
N ARG A 33 -10.71 15.55 -3.81
CA ARG A 33 -10.68 14.94 -5.16
C ARG A 33 -12.05 14.93 -5.84
N ALA A 34 -13.12 14.65 -5.09
CA ALA A 34 -14.49 14.70 -5.60
C ALA A 34 -14.84 16.10 -6.12
N ARG A 35 -14.54 17.15 -5.33
CA ARG A 35 -14.79 18.55 -5.74
C ARG A 35 -13.95 18.97 -6.96
N VAL A 36 -12.67 18.60 -7.01
CA VAL A 36 -11.82 18.88 -8.18
C VAL A 36 -12.37 18.21 -9.43
N ARG A 37 -12.92 17.01 -9.31
CA ARG A 37 -13.57 16.31 -10.42
C ARG A 37 -14.84 17.02 -10.88
N GLU A 38 -15.70 17.43 -9.96
CA GLU A 38 -16.93 18.19 -10.26
C GLU A 38 -16.63 19.49 -11.02
N VAL A 39 -15.60 20.24 -10.59
CA VAL A 39 -15.16 21.47 -11.28
C VAL A 39 -14.63 21.18 -12.68
N ASN A 40 -13.92 20.06 -12.87
CA ASN A 40 -13.32 19.67 -14.16
C ASN A 40 -14.32 19.06 -15.15
N GLU A 41 -15.43 18.49 -14.68
CA GLU A 41 -16.48 17.86 -15.49
C GLU A 41 -17.65 18.82 -15.79
N ALA A 42 -17.69 20.00 -15.18
CA ALA A 42 -18.70 21.02 -15.45
C ALA A 42 -18.61 21.52 -16.91
N PRO A 43 -19.74 21.53 -17.66
CA PRO A 43 -19.75 21.95 -19.07
C PRO A 43 -19.74 23.48 -19.17
N GLU A 44 -18.58 24.12 -19.01
CA GLU A 44 -18.41 25.53 -19.41
C GLU A 44 -17.28 25.71 -20.43
N SER A 45 -17.73 25.92 -21.67
CA SER A 45 -17.24 26.86 -22.67
C SER A 45 -16.05 27.75 -22.24
N GLY A 46 -14.85 27.42 -22.73
CA GLY A 46 -13.73 28.35 -22.72
C GLY A 46 -12.40 27.64 -22.66
N ALA A 47 -11.81 27.39 -23.84
CA ALA A 47 -10.43 27.00 -24.08
C ALA A 47 -9.64 26.56 -22.84
N ARG A 48 -9.56 25.23 -22.59
CA ARG A 48 -8.51 24.67 -21.75
C ARG A 48 -7.17 25.06 -22.38
N VAL A 49 -6.54 26.10 -21.84
CA VAL A 49 -5.15 26.45 -22.09
C VAL A 49 -4.32 25.35 -21.43
N MET A 50 -4.25 24.18 -22.07
CA MET A 50 -3.10 23.30 -21.98
C MET A 50 -1.98 23.99 -22.76
N ALA A 51 -1.53 25.14 -22.28
CA ALA A 51 -0.19 25.58 -22.60
C ALA A 51 0.69 24.48 -22.01
N HIS A 52 1.18 23.59 -22.87
CA HIS A 52 2.42 22.90 -22.63
C HIS A 52 3.43 24.01 -22.34
N LEU A 53 3.56 24.36 -21.06
CA LEU A 53 4.69 25.13 -20.60
C LEU A 53 5.86 24.20 -20.91
N ASP A 54 6.53 24.46 -22.03
CA ASP A 54 7.86 23.95 -22.37
C ASP A 54 8.84 24.53 -21.33
N LEU A 55 8.60 24.18 -20.06
CA LEU A 55 9.56 24.40 -19.01
C LEU A 55 10.75 23.55 -19.42
N PRO A 56 11.94 24.16 -19.54
CA PRO A 56 13.15 23.39 -19.82
C PRO A 56 13.29 22.36 -18.70
N VAL A 57 12.96 21.12 -19.01
CA VAL A 57 13.24 19.99 -18.14
C VAL A 57 14.75 19.92 -18.11
N SER A 58 15.34 20.39 -17.01
CA SER A 58 16.78 20.29 -16.79
C SER A 58 17.20 18.86 -17.15
N PRO A 59 18.21 18.67 -18.02
CA PRO A 59 18.51 17.36 -18.54
C PRO A 59 18.81 16.43 -17.37
N LEU A 60 18.00 15.35 -17.26
CA LEU A 60 18.18 14.27 -16.29
C LEU A 60 19.59 13.63 -16.35
N SER A 61 20.40 13.99 -17.35
CA SER A 61 21.75 13.51 -17.59
C SER A 61 22.76 13.80 -16.47
N ALA A 62 22.49 14.72 -15.53
CA ALA A 62 23.38 15.01 -14.40
C ALA A 62 23.07 14.19 -13.14
N GLU A 63 21.97 13.44 -13.13
CA GLU A 63 21.56 12.66 -11.95
C GLU A 63 22.43 11.41 -11.77
N PRO A 64 22.80 11.05 -10.53
CA PRO A 64 23.54 9.82 -10.28
C PRO A 64 22.71 8.59 -10.66
N LYS A 65 23.39 7.52 -11.09
CA LYS A 65 22.76 6.22 -11.39
C LYS A 65 21.90 5.78 -10.20
N PRO A 66 20.71 5.20 -10.44
CA PRO A 66 19.91 4.58 -9.42
C PRO A 66 20.72 3.62 -8.54
N ALA A 67 20.58 3.76 -7.22
CA ALA A 67 21.26 2.93 -6.25
C ALA A 67 20.39 2.69 -5.01
N VAL A 68 20.64 1.56 -4.35
CA VAL A 68 19.97 1.17 -3.11
C VAL A 68 20.12 2.26 -2.05
N GLY A 69 19.01 2.57 -1.38
CA GLY A 69 18.90 3.61 -0.37
C GLY A 69 18.55 4.98 -0.92
N GLN A 70 18.55 5.22 -2.22
CA GLN A 70 18.13 6.51 -2.75
C GLN A 70 16.62 6.72 -2.63
N ILE A 71 16.22 7.95 -2.34
CA ILE A 71 14.86 8.44 -2.45
C ILE A 71 14.80 9.31 -3.71
N ARG A 72 13.90 8.97 -4.63
CA ARG A 72 13.85 9.58 -5.95
C ARG A 72 12.45 10.08 -6.30
N LEU A 73 12.38 11.25 -6.92
CA LEU A 73 11.15 11.82 -7.48
C LEU A 73 11.03 11.43 -8.95
N ILE A 74 10.09 10.56 -9.26
CA ILE A 74 9.86 10.08 -10.63
C ILE A 74 9.37 11.23 -11.51
N SER A 75 9.94 11.34 -12.71
CA SER A 75 9.53 12.35 -13.68
C SER A 75 8.07 12.16 -14.09
N PRO A 76 7.23 13.21 -14.10
CA PRO A 76 5.85 13.12 -14.55
C PRO A 76 5.70 12.54 -15.97
N GLY A 77 6.71 12.76 -16.84
CA GLY A 77 6.73 12.21 -18.20
C GLY A 77 6.94 10.70 -18.29
N VAL A 78 7.18 10.00 -17.17
CA VAL A 78 7.30 8.54 -17.11
C VAL A 78 5.92 7.89 -16.91
N SER A 79 5.00 8.57 -16.21
CA SER A 79 3.64 8.08 -16.04
C SER A 79 2.61 9.20 -16.08
N GLY A 80 1.79 9.20 -17.14
CA GLY A 80 0.70 10.16 -17.33
C GLY A 80 -0.52 9.92 -16.43
N ALA A 81 -0.53 8.89 -15.60
CA ALA A 81 -1.69 8.56 -14.76
C ALA A 81 -1.62 9.08 -13.33
N TYR A 82 -0.52 9.71 -12.94
CA TYR A 82 -0.45 10.29 -11.62
C TYR A 82 -1.00 11.71 -11.62
N ASP A 83 -2.04 11.88 -10.80
CA ASP A 83 -2.58 13.17 -10.39
C ASP A 83 -1.67 13.88 -9.36
N ARG A 84 -0.50 13.30 -9.03
CA ARG A 84 0.43 13.79 -8.01
C ARG A 84 1.88 13.37 -8.23
N GLN A 85 2.79 13.98 -7.49
CA GLN A 85 4.20 13.61 -7.48
C GLN A 85 4.41 12.20 -6.91
N VAL A 86 5.34 11.44 -7.50
CA VAL A 86 5.65 10.06 -7.07
C VAL A 86 7.07 10.01 -6.54
N LEU A 87 7.17 9.94 -5.22
CA LEU A 87 8.43 9.71 -4.52
C LEU A 87 8.57 8.20 -4.25
N VAL A 88 9.71 7.64 -4.61
CA VAL A 88 10.02 6.22 -4.39
C VAL A 88 11.31 6.07 -3.61
N ALA A 89 11.39 5.05 -2.77
CA ALA A 89 12.64 4.61 -2.17
C ALA A 89 13.14 3.34 -2.86
N VAL A 90 14.41 3.33 -3.26
CA VAL A 90 15.09 2.18 -3.85
C VAL A 90 15.55 1.26 -2.72
N LEU A 91 14.91 0.11 -2.53
CA LEU A 91 15.09 -0.72 -1.34
C LEU A 91 16.18 -1.78 -1.50
N TRP A 92 16.21 -2.45 -2.66
CA TRP A 92 17.26 -3.40 -3.05
C TRP A 92 17.25 -3.59 -4.57
N GLU A 93 18.34 -4.11 -5.10
CA GLU A 93 18.45 -4.56 -6.49
C GLU A 93 18.02 -6.03 -6.56
N THR A 94 17.10 -6.36 -7.47
CA THR A 94 16.59 -7.74 -7.61
C THR A 94 17.32 -8.52 -8.69
N SER A 95 17.69 -7.84 -9.78
CA SER A 95 18.58 -8.33 -10.83
C SER A 95 19.34 -7.17 -11.44
N GLU A 96 20.24 -7.47 -12.37
CA GLU A 96 20.88 -6.43 -13.18
C GLU A 96 19.81 -5.54 -13.81
N ASN A 97 19.88 -4.24 -13.52
CA ASN A 97 18.97 -3.21 -14.01
C ASN A 97 17.52 -3.23 -13.46
N LEU A 98 17.18 -4.07 -12.48
CA LEU A 98 15.88 -4.06 -11.80
C LEU A 98 16.02 -3.73 -10.31
N PHE A 99 15.19 -2.79 -9.86
CA PHE A 99 15.17 -2.32 -8.48
C PHE A 99 13.82 -2.55 -7.83
N MET A 100 13.80 -3.15 -6.65
CA MET A 100 12.61 -3.11 -5.81
C MET A 100 12.46 -1.70 -5.22
N CYS A 101 11.38 -1.04 -5.59
CA CYS A 101 11.06 0.31 -5.15
C CYS A 101 9.73 0.33 -4.41
N ALA A 102 9.64 1.09 -3.32
CA ALA A 102 8.38 1.33 -2.62
C ALA A 102 8.02 2.82 -2.70
N PRO A 103 6.74 3.17 -2.99
CA PRO A 103 6.33 4.56 -3.03
C PRO A 103 6.13 5.12 -1.62
N PHE A 104 6.34 6.42 -1.46
CA PHE A 104 5.88 7.15 -0.30
C PHE A 104 4.39 7.47 -0.43
N GLY A 105 3.65 7.24 0.64
CA GLY A 105 2.25 7.62 0.75
C GLY A 105 2.09 9.11 1.01
N ILE A 106 0.90 9.63 0.76
CA ILE A 106 0.56 11.05 0.98
C ILE A 106 0.08 11.33 2.41
N PHE A 107 -0.19 10.29 3.19
CA PHE A 107 -0.82 10.40 4.50
C PHE A 107 0.20 10.51 5.63
N ALA A 108 -0.20 11.18 6.70
CA ALA A 108 0.63 11.42 7.85
C ALA A 108 0.90 10.15 8.68
N GLU A 109 -0.03 9.20 8.65
CA GLU A 109 0.00 7.99 9.46
C GLU A 109 -0.05 6.74 8.56
N PRO A 110 0.67 5.66 8.92
CA PRO A 110 0.55 4.40 8.24
C PRO A 110 -0.83 3.78 8.51
N ALA A 111 -1.55 3.52 7.44
CA ALA A 111 -2.88 2.94 7.40
C ALA A 111 -2.88 1.45 7.75
N VAL A 112 -1.86 0.71 7.31
CA VAL A 112 -1.82 -0.76 7.35
C VAL A 112 -0.46 -1.30 7.83
N PRO A 113 -0.36 -2.57 8.25
CA PRO A 113 0.88 -3.13 8.80
C PRO A 113 2.05 -3.15 7.81
N GLY A 114 1.78 -3.06 6.51
CA GLY A 114 2.78 -2.99 5.46
C GLY A 114 3.22 -1.56 5.11
N GLU A 115 2.83 -0.55 5.89
CA GLU A 115 3.34 0.81 5.77
C GLU A 115 4.27 1.13 6.93
N LEU A 116 5.37 1.82 6.65
CA LEU A 116 6.41 2.13 7.62
C LEU A 116 6.55 3.64 7.79
N LEU A 117 6.45 4.14 9.02
CA LEU A 117 6.78 5.53 9.36
C LEU A 117 8.31 5.74 9.35
N VAL A 118 8.82 6.53 8.41
CA VAL A 118 10.27 6.75 8.18
C VAL A 118 10.74 8.14 8.61
N ARG A 119 10.14 9.21 8.08
CA ARG A 119 10.51 10.61 8.37
C ARG A 119 9.31 11.40 8.95
N PRO A 120 9.03 11.31 10.26
CA PRO A 120 7.85 11.96 10.86
C PRO A 120 7.81 13.49 10.63
N ASP A 121 8.96 14.11 10.42
CA ASP A 121 9.19 15.53 10.21
C ASP A 121 9.07 15.99 8.75
N VAL A 122 9.13 15.09 7.76
CA VAL A 122 9.06 15.45 6.33
C VAL A 122 7.76 14.89 5.73
N PRO A 123 6.71 15.70 5.52
CA PRO A 123 5.37 15.22 5.15
C PRO A 123 5.35 14.27 3.95
N SER A 124 6.09 14.60 2.88
CA SER A 124 6.13 13.81 1.63
C SER A 124 6.98 12.54 1.72
N LEU A 125 7.83 12.41 2.74
CA LEU A 125 8.70 11.23 2.98
C LEU A 125 8.33 10.48 4.27
N ARG A 126 7.12 10.76 4.80
CA ARG A 126 6.74 10.32 6.13
C ARG A 126 6.44 8.83 6.21
N VAL A 127 5.61 8.33 5.30
CA VAL A 127 5.13 6.96 5.30
C VAL A 127 5.58 6.26 4.02
N LEU A 128 6.36 5.19 4.17
CA LEU A 128 6.79 4.33 3.07
C LEU A 128 5.81 3.16 2.91
N CYS A 129 5.20 3.03 1.73
CA CYS A 129 4.20 2.01 1.43
C CYS A 129 4.85 0.70 0.96
N VAL A 130 5.56 0.03 1.87
CA VAL A 130 6.31 -1.21 1.59
C VAL A 130 5.43 -2.34 1.04
N TRP A 131 4.15 -2.40 1.44
CA TRP A 131 3.17 -3.34 0.87
C TRP A 131 2.97 -3.18 -0.64
N ASN A 132 3.22 -1.98 -1.17
CA ASN A 132 3.09 -1.63 -2.57
C ASN A 132 4.46 -1.56 -3.25
N ALA A 133 5.47 -2.24 -2.70
CA ALA A 133 6.78 -2.34 -3.34
C ALA A 133 6.66 -3.11 -4.68
N ARG A 134 7.32 -2.59 -5.72
CA ARG A 134 7.34 -3.18 -7.07
C ARG A 134 8.73 -3.07 -7.69
N GLU A 135 9.01 -3.97 -8.61
CA GLU A 135 10.22 -3.87 -9.43
C GLU A 135 10.05 -2.78 -10.48
N LEU A 136 11.04 -1.88 -10.54
CA LEU A 136 11.15 -0.84 -11.55
C LEU A 136 12.48 -1.01 -12.29
N GLY A 137 12.45 -0.86 -13.62
CA GLY A 137 13.64 -0.88 -14.45
C GLY A 137 14.52 0.35 -14.27
N THR A 138 15.80 0.21 -14.58
CA THR A 138 16.79 1.30 -14.51
C THR A 138 16.40 2.49 -15.37
N GLU A 139 15.70 2.28 -16.49
CA GLU A 139 15.18 3.39 -17.31
C GLU A 139 14.15 4.21 -16.52
N THR A 140 13.14 3.57 -15.93
CA THR A 140 12.11 4.21 -15.11
C THR A 140 12.71 4.94 -13.91
N VAL A 141 13.60 4.27 -13.16
CA VAL A 141 14.24 4.87 -11.99
C VAL A 141 15.28 5.91 -12.41
N GLY A 142 15.93 5.76 -13.55
CA GLY A 142 16.89 6.73 -14.09
C GLY A 142 16.22 8.02 -14.55
N ARG A 143 14.95 7.96 -14.98
CA ARG A 143 14.12 9.13 -15.31
C ARG A 143 13.49 9.77 -14.07
N SER A 144 14.32 10.09 -13.09
CA SER A 144 13.89 10.68 -11.82
C SER A 144 15.02 11.51 -11.19
N TRP A 145 14.67 12.38 -10.26
CA TRP A 145 15.64 13.21 -9.52
C TRP A 145 15.96 12.59 -8.17
N LEU A 146 17.23 12.60 -7.76
CA LEU A 146 17.63 12.25 -6.41
C LEU A 146 17.16 13.35 -5.43
N ILE A 147 16.34 12.97 -4.45
CA ILE A 147 15.80 13.89 -3.45
C ILE A 147 16.54 13.74 -2.11
N ASP A 148 16.77 12.50 -1.69
CA ASP A 148 17.37 12.19 -0.38
C ASP A 148 17.86 10.73 -0.36
N THR A 149 18.29 10.24 0.81
CA THR A 149 18.68 8.85 1.05
C THR A 149 18.06 8.30 2.33
N LEU A 150 17.70 7.02 2.28
CA LEU A 150 17.35 6.22 3.45
C LEU A 150 18.60 5.85 4.23
N SER A 151 18.47 5.82 5.55
CA SER A 151 19.51 5.24 6.40
C SER A 151 19.54 3.72 6.22
N ARG A 152 20.69 3.09 6.52
CA ARG A 152 20.78 1.61 6.58
C ARG A 152 19.75 1.00 7.53
N GLY A 153 19.41 1.71 8.60
CA GLY A 153 18.38 1.30 9.55
C GLY A 153 16.98 1.28 8.92
N ASP A 154 16.65 2.30 8.14
CA ASP A 154 15.34 2.38 7.46
C ASP A 154 15.20 1.32 6.37
N ILE A 155 16.26 1.03 5.60
CA ILE A 155 16.26 -0.05 4.60
C ILE A 155 16.03 -1.41 5.28
N ARG A 156 16.75 -1.68 6.38
CA ARG A 156 16.57 -2.92 7.14
C ARG A 156 15.16 -3.03 7.71
N ASP A 157 14.62 -1.95 8.27
CA ASP A 157 13.27 -1.93 8.83
C ASP A 157 12.21 -2.11 7.73
N ALA A 158 12.40 -1.52 6.55
CA ALA A 158 11.54 -1.74 5.39
C ALA A 158 11.55 -3.21 4.95
N ASN A 159 12.72 -3.87 4.91
CA ASN A 159 12.80 -5.30 4.62
C ASN A 159 12.06 -6.15 5.66
N LEU A 160 12.15 -5.82 6.95
CA LEU A 160 11.40 -6.49 8.01
C LEU A 160 9.88 -6.33 7.80
N VAL A 161 9.42 -5.13 7.45
CA VAL A 161 8.00 -4.87 7.14
C VAL A 161 7.55 -5.63 5.89
N PHE A 162 8.38 -5.69 4.85
CA PHE A 162 8.10 -6.44 3.64
C PHE A 162 7.89 -7.93 3.95
N ARG A 163 8.83 -8.56 4.68
CA ARG A 163 8.71 -9.97 5.08
C ARG A 163 7.53 -10.22 6.02
N HIS A 164 7.29 -9.33 6.99
CA HIS A 164 6.11 -9.42 7.84
C HIS A 164 4.82 -9.42 7.03
N TYR A 165 4.68 -8.48 6.09
CA TYR A 165 3.47 -8.31 5.31
C TYR A 165 3.27 -9.46 4.31
N ALA A 166 4.34 -9.88 3.62
CA ALA A 166 4.27 -10.92 2.58
C ALA A 166 4.26 -12.35 3.14
N GLN A 167 5.01 -12.62 4.21
CA GLN A 167 5.27 -13.98 4.72
C GLN A 167 4.67 -14.22 6.11
N GLY A 168 4.25 -13.16 6.81
CA GLY A 168 3.71 -13.26 8.16
C GLY A 168 4.79 -13.40 9.26
N ASP A 169 6.03 -13.01 8.96
CA ASP A 169 7.15 -12.98 9.90
C ASP A 169 6.83 -12.09 11.12
N VAL A 170 7.48 -12.31 12.26
CA VAL A 170 7.24 -11.48 13.46
C VAL A 170 8.04 -10.17 13.37
N LEU A 171 7.36 -9.02 13.49
CA LEU A 171 8.04 -7.72 13.58
C LEU A 171 8.64 -7.48 14.97
N PRO A 172 9.88 -6.98 15.05
CA PRO A 172 10.43 -6.45 16.30
C PRO A 172 9.55 -5.33 16.87
N ALA A 173 9.43 -5.25 18.20
CA ALA A 173 8.55 -4.30 18.87
C ALA A 173 8.86 -2.82 18.52
N ALA A 174 10.13 -2.49 18.25
CA ALA A 174 10.53 -1.15 17.81
C ALA A 174 9.92 -0.79 16.45
N VAL A 175 9.95 -1.73 15.49
CA VAL A 175 9.38 -1.54 14.14
C VAL A 175 7.85 -1.61 14.18
N GLN A 176 7.28 -2.49 15.01
CA GLN A 176 5.83 -2.62 15.17
C GLN A 176 5.15 -1.31 15.62
N LYS A 177 5.85 -0.44 16.38
CA LYS A 177 5.34 0.88 16.77
C LYS A 177 5.29 1.88 15.62
N ARG A 178 6.00 1.61 14.51
CA ARG A 178 6.12 2.48 13.34
C ARG A 178 5.20 2.06 12.18
N VAL A 179 4.54 0.90 12.26
CA VAL A 179 3.62 0.43 11.22
C VAL A 179 2.15 0.71 11.54
N GLY A 180 1.29 0.56 10.54
CA GLY A 180 -0.15 0.77 10.67
C GLY A 180 -0.88 -0.38 11.38
N PRO A 181 -2.12 -0.15 11.82
CA PRO A 181 -2.92 -1.15 12.52
C PRO A 181 -3.40 -2.27 11.57
N PRO A 182 -3.68 -3.48 12.09
CA PRO A 182 -4.16 -4.60 11.28
C PRO A 182 -5.49 -4.28 10.56
N LEU A 183 -5.65 -4.87 9.37
CA LEU A 183 -6.87 -4.79 8.58
C LEU A 183 -7.78 -5.98 8.94
N ILE A 184 -8.77 -5.75 9.81
CA ILE A 184 -9.60 -6.82 10.37
C ILE A 184 -10.96 -6.91 9.67
N HIS A 185 -11.61 -5.77 9.43
CA HIS A 185 -12.97 -5.74 8.91
C HIS A 185 -13.01 -5.93 7.38
N PRO A 186 -13.97 -6.70 6.83
CA PRO A 186 -14.11 -6.85 5.38
C PRO A 186 -14.53 -5.56 4.68
N LEU A 187 -15.32 -4.71 5.33
CA LEU A 187 -15.76 -3.39 4.81
C LEU A 187 -14.90 -2.24 5.36
N ASP A 188 -13.63 -2.49 5.65
CA ASP A 188 -12.74 -1.44 6.14
C ASP A 188 -12.41 -0.48 4.98
N PRO A 189 -12.64 0.85 5.12
CA PRO A 189 -12.44 1.81 4.04
C PRO A 189 -10.97 1.94 3.59
N ARG A 190 -10.02 1.42 4.38
CA ARG A 190 -8.62 1.30 3.96
C ARG A 190 -8.45 0.41 2.73
N ARG A 191 -9.40 -0.48 2.43
CA ARG A 191 -9.35 -1.33 1.23
C ARG A 191 -9.43 -0.51 -0.05
N ASP A 192 -10.34 0.46 -0.12
CA ASP A 192 -10.45 1.40 -1.25
C ASP A 192 -9.10 2.10 -1.48
N TYR A 193 -8.50 2.61 -0.40
CA TYR A 193 -7.17 3.23 -0.45
C TYR A 193 -6.10 2.28 -0.99
N LEU A 194 -6.01 1.05 -0.48
CA LEU A 194 -5.04 0.06 -0.95
C LEU A 194 -5.22 -0.25 -2.44
N GLU A 195 -6.47 -0.41 -2.90
CA GLU A 195 -6.74 -0.67 -4.30
C GLU A 195 -6.33 0.53 -5.17
N GLU A 196 -6.72 1.75 -4.80
CA GLU A 196 -6.35 2.97 -5.53
C GLU A 196 -4.83 3.14 -5.64
N GLU A 197 -4.10 2.98 -4.54
CA GLU A 197 -2.65 3.12 -4.50
C GLU A 197 -1.93 2.00 -5.26
N ALA A 198 -2.46 0.77 -5.20
CA ALA A 198 -1.92 -0.35 -5.95
C ALA A 198 -2.03 -0.12 -7.45
N TRP A 199 -3.18 0.38 -7.90
CA TRP A 199 -3.44 0.71 -9.31
C TRP A 199 -2.50 1.80 -9.82
N ARG A 200 -2.36 2.90 -9.07
CA ARG A 200 -1.44 3.99 -9.42
C ARG A 200 -0.02 3.46 -9.63
N PHE A 201 0.48 2.69 -8.67
CA PHE A 201 1.87 2.21 -8.70
C PHE A 201 2.12 1.10 -9.73
N LEU A 202 1.11 0.30 -10.05
CA LEU A 202 1.20 -0.75 -11.07
C LEU A 202 1.54 -0.18 -12.45
N GLU A 203 0.92 0.94 -12.84
CA GLU A 203 1.16 1.53 -14.15
C GLU A 203 2.63 1.98 -14.33
N LEU A 204 3.25 2.46 -13.25
CA LEU A 204 4.66 2.83 -13.28
C LEU A 204 5.57 1.62 -13.49
N ALA A 205 5.24 0.50 -12.86
CA ALA A 205 6.01 -0.74 -13.00
C ALA A 205 5.91 -1.33 -14.40
N GLN A 206 4.73 -1.31 -15.02
CA GLN A 206 4.50 -1.89 -16.35
C GLN A 206 5.22 -1.14 -17.48
N LYS A 207 5.44 0.17 -17.35
CA LYS A 207 6.15 0.95 -18.39
C LYS A 207 7.66 0.69 -18.41
N GLY A 208 8.24 0.18 -17.31
CA GLY A 208 9.67 -0.04 -17.19
C GLY A 208 10.15 -1.45 -17.53
N SER A 209 9.23 -2.42 -17.67
CA SER A 209 9.62 -3.82 -17.80
C SER A 209 9.94 -4.28 -19.22
N GLY A 210 9.56 -3.53 -20.28
CA GLY A 210 9.76 -3.93 -21.69
C GLY A 210 9.05 -5.24 -22.11
N GLU A 211 8.62 -6.04 -21.14
CA GLU A 211 7.87 -7.28 -21.25
C GLU A 211 6.62 -7.18 -20.37
N ASN A 212 5.51 -7.74 -20.86
CA ASN A 212 4.25 -7.85 -20.14
C ASN A 212 4.43 -8.77 -18.92
N VAL A 213 4.78 -8.21 -17.76
CA VAL A 213 4.91 -8.94 -16.50
C VAL A 213 3.52 -9.22 -15.91
N PHE A 214 3.17 -10.52 -15.91
CA PHE A 214 2.20 -11.24 -15.07
C PHE A 214 1.06 -10.44 -14.42
N ASP A 215 -0.15 -10.63 -14.94
CA ASP A 215 -1.39 -10.21 -14.33
C ASP A 215 -1.67 -11.02 -13.05
N LEU A 216 -1.64 -10.36 -11.89
CA LEU A 216 -2.01 -10.94 -10.59
C LEU A 216 -3.52 -11.25 -10.46
N ARG A 217 -4.30 -11.17 -11.55
CA ARG A 217 -5.74 -11.46 -11.57
C ARG A 217 -6.12 -12.94 -11.68
N ASP A 218 -5.19 -13.87 -11.89
CA ASP A 218 -5.52 -15.32 -11.92
C ASP A 218 -5.85 -15.94 -10.54
N GLY A 219 -6.06 -15.11 -9.52
CA GLY A 219 -6.31 -15.54 -8.15
C GLY A 219 -7.71 -15.31 -7.56
N ASN A 220 -8.66 -14.64 -8.23
CA ASN A 220 -10.00 -14.46 -7.64
C ASN A 220 -11.12 -14.24 -8.66
N ALA A 221 -11.83 -15.32 -8.96
CA ALA A 221 -13.23 -15.27 -9.36
C ALA A 221 -14.07 -14.58 -8.25
N ARG A 222 -15.03 -13.74 -8.67
CA ARG A 222 -16.21 -13.18 -7.92
C ARG A 222 -16.34 -11.65 -7.83
N GLY A 223 -15.95 -10.92 -8.88
CA GLY A 223 -16.22 -9.48 -8.99
C GLY A 223 -17.65 -9.06 -9.39
N ARG A 224 -18.67 -9.93 -9.35
CA ARG A 224 -20.03 -9.55 -9.83
C ARG A 224 -21.21 -9.76 -8.86
N ASP A 225 -21.01 -10.38 -7.70
CA ASP A 225 -22.15 -10.79 -6.84
C ASP A 225 -22.34 -10.00 -5.53
N LEU A 226 -21.52 -8.97 -5.28
CA LEU A 226 -21.53 -8.25 -4.00
C LEU A 226 -22.62 -7.16 -3.87
N ARG A 227 -23.37 -6.85 -4.93
CA ARG A 227 -24.44 -5.83 -4.86
C ARG A 227 -25.77 -6.35 -4.29
N LEU A 228 -25.99 -7.67 -4.19
CA LEU A 228 -27.29 -8.24 -3.79
C LEU A 228 -27.38 -8.66 -2.31
N ALA A 229 -26.30 -8.59 -1.54
CA ALA A 229 -26.29 -9.02 -0.13
C ALA A 229 -26.62 -7.90 0.89
N ALA A 230 -26.89 -6.67 0.43
CA ALA A 230 -27.04 -5.50 1.30
C ALA A 230 -28.45 -5.32 1.94
N GLU A 231 -29.45 -6.11 1.53
CA GLU A 231 -30.85 -5.91 1.98
C GLU A 231 -31.39 -6.97 2.94
N SER A 232 -30.59 -7.98 3.31
CA SER A 232 -31.03 -8.97 4.30
C SER A 232 -30.46 -8.66 5.69
N PRO A 233 -31.30 -8.53 6.74
CA PRO A 233 -30.80 -8.40 8.09
C PRO A 233 -29.96 -9.64 8.47
N PRO A 234 -28.86 -9.47 9.22
CA PRO A 234 -27.98 -10.58 9.55
C PRO A 234 -28.74 -11.64 10.37
N PRO A 235 -28.56 -12.94 10.09
CA PRO A 235 -29.11 -13.99 10.94
C PRO A 235 -28.53 -13.87 12.35
N ALA A 236 -29.40 -13.87 13.35
CA ALA A 236 -29.03 -13.79 14.75
C ALA A 236 -28.06 -14.92 15.11
N TYR A 237 -26.78 -14.59 15.34
CA TYR A 237 -25.75 -15.54 15.75
C TYR A 237 -25.94 -15.90 17.23
N GLY A 238 -26.77 -16.93 17.44
CA GLY A 238 -26.97 -17.58 18.73
C GLY A 238 -25.74 -18.37 19.18
N LYS A 239 -25.43 -18.23 20.48
CA LYS A 239 -24.40 -18.94 21.23
C LYS A 239 -24.50 -20.47 21.01
N GLN A 240 -23.56 -21.07 20.30
CA GLN A 240 -23.40 -22.53 20.33
C GLN A 240 -22.70 -22.92 21.64
N LYS A 241 -23.47 -23.57 22.53
CA LYS A 241 -22.92 -24.20 23.75
C LYS A 241 -21.91 -25.29 23.37
N PRO A 242 -20.79 -25.42 24.09
CA PRO A 242 -19.80 -26.46 23.81
C PRO A 242 -20.38 -27.86 24.06
N ARG A 243 -20.25 -28.74 23.06
CA ARG A 243 -20.55 -30.17 23.16
C ARG A 243 -19.54 -30.83 24.11
N LYS A 244 -20.01 -31.37 25.24
CA LYS A 244 -19.22 -32.24 26.13
C LYS A 244 -18.81 -33.50 25.37
N SER A 245 -17.51 -33.69 25.15
CA SER A 245 -16.94 -34.93 24.62
C SER A 245 -17.07 -36.04 25.66
N ARG A 246 -17.85 -37.07 25.34
CA ARG A 246 -18.01 -38.30 26.14
C ARG A 246 -16.70 -39.09 26.09
N ARG A 247 -16.00 -39.16 27.23
CA ARG A 247 -14.83 -40.02 27.47
C ARG A 247 -15.30 -41.48 27.38
N ARG A 248 -14.83 -42.24 26.38
CA ARG A 248 -15.08 -43.69 26.28
C ARG A 248 -14.10 -44.41 27.20
N GLU A 249 -14.62 -45.20 28.14
CA GLU A 249 -13.82 -46.11 28.97
C GLU A 249 -13.35 -47.35 28.18
N PRO A 250 -12.18 -47.91 28.52
CA PRO A 250 -11.66 -49.11 27.89
C PRO A 250 -12.40 -50.37 28.34
N ARG A 251 -12.86 -51.18 27.38
CA ARG A 251 -13.40 -52.52 27.62
C ARG A 251 -12.27 -53.45 28.08
N LYS A 252 -12.38 -53.98 29.30
CA LYS A 252 -11.58 -55.12 29.76
C LYS A 252 -11.92 -56.36 28.92
N ARG A 253 -10.89 -56.99 28.33
CA ARG A 253 -10.97 -58.36 27.79
C ARG A 253 -11.05 -59.33 28.97
N ARG A 254 -11.98 -60.28 28.92
CA ARG A 254 -11.95 -61.47 29.76
C ARG A 254 -11.37 -62.60 28.93
N ASP A 255 -10.47 -63.34 29.54
CA ASP A 255 -9.99 -64.66 29.13
C ASP A 255 -11.11 -65.71 29.29
#